data_AF-A0A5C7MIG5-F1
#
_entry.id   AF-A0A5C7MIG5-F1
#
_cell.length_a   1.000
_cell.length_b   1.000
_cell.length_c   1.000
_cell.angle_alpha   90.00
_cell.angle_beta   90.00
_cell.angle_gamma   90.00
#
_symmetry.space_group_name_H-M   'P 1'
#
loop_
_entity.id
_entity.type
_entity.pdbx_description
1 polymer ?
#
loop_
_entity_poly.entity_id
_entity_poly.type
_entity_poly.pdbx_seq_one_letter_code
_entity_poly.pdbx_strand_id
1 'polypeptide(L)'
;MTRVLLTGATGFVGSAIALQLLGTEAHPVCLVRSRNQDSPQVRLEAALRTAAGAYGLALSTAQIARCLLTVSLDDDHGVGVRHWG
;
A
#
# COMPACT_ATOMS: atom_id res chain seq x y z
N MET A 1 -18.79 -2.03 -4.98
CA MET A 1 -17.39 -1.53 -4.89
C MET A 1 -16.95 -1.67 -3.43
N THR A 2 -16.00 -2.56 -3.13
CA THR A 2 -15.65 -2.91 -1.74
C THR A 2 -14.32 -2.28 -1.37
N ARG A 3 -14.29 -1.44 -0.32
CA ARG A 3 -13.05 -0.86 0.23
C ARG A 3 -12.59 -1.68 1.42
N VAL A 4 -11.30 -1.98 1.48
CA VAL A 4 -10.70 -2.79 2.55
C VAL A 4 -9.59 -1.98 3.21
N LEU A 5 -9.74 -1.60 4.48
CA LEU A 5 -8.66 -1.01 5.25
C LEU A 5 -7.66 -2.10 5.63
N LEU A 6 -6.41 -1.93 5.23
CA LEU A 6 -5.31 -2.85 5.51
C LEU A 6 -4.21 -2.13 6.27
N THR A 7 -3.91 -2.65 7.45
CA THR A 7 -2.75 -2.24 8.26
C THR A 7 -1.59 -3.19 8.02
N GLY A 8 -0.35 -2.71 8.18
CA GLY A 8 0.82 -3.56 8.03
C GLY A 8 1.09 -4.02 6.59
N ALA A 9 0.56 -3.30 5.60
CA ALA A 9 0.71 -3.60 4.16
C ALA A 9 2.16 -3.60 3.66
N THR A 10 3.11 -3.04 4.43
CA THR A 10 4.55 -3.11 4.14
C THR A 10 5.26 -4.31 4.76
N GLY A 11 4.57 -5.13 5.56
CA GLY A 11 5.10 -6.36 6.14
C GLY A 11 4.93 -7.55 5.20
N PHE A 12 5.58 -8.68 5.51
CA PHE A 12 5.58 -9.88 4.67
C PHE A 12 4.17 -10.39 4.31
N VAL A 13 3.33 -10.65 5.31
CA VAL A 13 1.96 -11.13 5.08
C VAL A 13 1.07 -10.02 4.52
N GLY A 14 1.24 -8.79 5.01
CA GLY A 14 0.41 -7.66 4.60
C GLY A 14 0.57 -7.31 3.12
N SER A 15 1.79 -7.36 2.58
CA SER A 15 2.02 -7.08 1.16
C SER A 15 1.46 -8.17 0.25
N ALA A 16 1.47 -9.43 0.68
CA ALA A 16 0.81 -10.53 -0.03
C ALA A 16 -0.72 -10.37 -0.04
N ILE A 17 -1.32 -10.01 1.09
CA ILE A 17 -2.77 -9.72 1.18
C ILE A 17 -3.14 -8.52 0.28
N ALA A 18 -2.35 -7.44 0.32
CA ALA A 18 -2.57 -6.29 -0.54
C ALA A 18 -2.52 -6.67 -2.03
N LEU A 19 -1.53 -7.47 -2.42
CA LEU A 19 -1.40 -7.98 -3.79
C LEU A 19 -2.60 -8.83 -4.20
N GLN A 20 -3.08 -9.71 -3.33
CA GLN A 20 -4.27 -10.52 -3.58
C GLN A 20 -5.52 -9.64 -3.76
N LEU A 21 -5.70 -8.62 -2.91
CA LEU A 21 -6.81 -7.67 -3.03
C LEU A 21 -6.75 -6.88 -4.35
N LEU A 22 -5.57 -6.49 -4.80
CA LEU A 22 -5.37 -5.82 -6.10
C LEU A 22 -5.75 -6.70 -7.30
N GLY A 23 -5.73 -8.03 -7.15
CA GLY A 23 -6.23 -8.99 -8.13
C GLY A 23 -7.76 -9.15 -8.16
N THR A 24 -8.48 -8.47 -7.27
CA THR A 24 -9.96 -8.51 -7.19
C THR A 24 -10.56 -7.16 -7.56
N GLU A 25 -11.88 -7.02 -7.45
CA GLU A 25 -12.61 -5.74 -7.55
C GLU A 25 -12.56 -4.89 -6.26
N ALA A 26 -11.76 -5.31 -5.26
CA ALA A 26 -11.57 -4.55 -4.05
C ALA A 26 -10.65 -3.34 -4.25
N HIS A 27 -10.80 -2.35 -3.38
CA HIS A 27 -9.96 -1.16 -3.29
C HIS A 27 -9.27 -1.16 -1.93
N PRO A 28 -8.05 -1.72 -1.83
CA PRO A 28 -7.30 -1.71 -0.58
C PRO A 28 -6.86 -0.29 -0.22
N VAL A 29 -7.08 0.04 1.04
CA VAL A 29 -6.68 1.29 1.68
C VAL A 29 -5.57 0.97 2.67
N CYS A 30 -4.34 1.37 2.37
CA CYS A 30 -3.16 0.88 3.08
C CYS A 30 -2.63 1.92 4.08
N LEU A 31 -2.83 1.66 5.38
CA LEU A 31 -2.24 2.48 6.42
C LEU A 31 -0.74 2.16 6.55
N VAL A 32 0.12 3.11 6.16
CA VAL A 32 1.58 2.97 6.20
C VAL A 32 2.17 4.14 6.97
N ARG A 33 2.88 3.82 8.04
CA ARG A 33 3.63 4.82 8.83
C ARG A 33 4.71 5.47 7.97
N SER A 34 4.93 6.77 8.15
CA SER A 34 6.17 7.39 7.68
C SER A 34 7.33 6.81 8.47
N ARG A 35 8.49 6.70 7.83
CA ARG A 35 9.74 6.32 8.50
C ARG A 35 10.85 7.13 7.87
N ASN A 36 11.49 7.99 8.67
CA ASN A 36 12.49 8.95 8.20
C ASN A 36 11.94 9.85 7.08
N GLN A 37 12.76 10.10 6.04
CA GLN A 37 12.40 10.89 4.86
C GLN A 37 11.70 10.07 3.76
N ASP A 38 11.48 8.77 3.97
CA ASP A 38 10.88 7.92 2.95
C ASP A 38 9.37 8.12 2.91
N SER A 39 8.89 8.50 1.73
CA SER A 39 7.46 8.60 1.43
C SER A 39 6.76 7.25 1.71
N PRO A 40 5.64 7.24 2.47
CA PRO A 40 4.84 6.03 2.71
C PRO A 40 4.44 5.29 1.42
N GLN A 41 4.26 6.05 0.34
CA GLN A 41 3.94 5.53 -0.99
C GLN A 41 5.08 4.70 -1.56
N VAL A 42 6.31 5.22 -1.52
CA VAL A 42 7.52 4.50 -1.97
C VAL A 42 7.70 3.23 -1.16
N ARG A 43 7.46 3.27 0.16
CA ARG A 43 7.56 2.10 1.03
C ARG A 43 6.52 1.04 0.69
N LEU A 44 5.28 1.44 0.39
CA LEU A 44 4.22 0.52 -0.01
C LEU A 44 4.51 -0.10 -1.37
N GLU A 45 4.91 0.72 -2.35
CA GLU A 45 5.25 0.26 -3.69
C GLU A 45 6.38 -0.77 -3.65
N ALA A 46 7.46 -0.48 -2.93
CA ALA A 46 8.57 -1.42 -2.77
C ALA A 46 8.10 -2.76 -2.20
N ALA A 47 7.28 -2.75 -1.15
CA ALA A 47 6.75 -3.97 -0.54
C ALA A 47 5.85 -4.77 -1.49
N LEU A 48 5.00 -4.10 -2.28
CA LEU A 48 4.15 -4.72 -3.30
C LEU A 48 4.98 -5.34 -4.43
N ARG A 49 6.03 -4.64 -4.91
CA ARG A 49 6.94 -5.16 -5.93
C ARG A 49 7.72 -6.37 -5.43
N THR A 50 8.21 -6.33 -4.19
CA THR A 50 8.88 -7.49 -3.56
C THR A 50 7.93 -8.68 -3.46
N ALA A 51 6.69 -8.48 -2.99
CA ALA A 51 5.69 -9.54 -2.91
C ALA A 51 5.36 -10.11 -4.30
N ALA A 52 5.11 -9.26 -5.30
CA ALA A 52 4.82 -9.70 -6.66
C ALA A 52 5.97 -10.49 -7.27
N GLY A 53 7.22 -10.06 -7.07
CA GLY A 53 8.41 -10.81 -7.48
C GLY A 53 8.48 -12.20 -6.85
N ALA A 54 8.15 -12.33 -5.55
CA ALA A 54 8.13 -13.62 -4.86
C ALA A 54 7.07 -14.60 -5.39
N TYR A 55 5.97 -14.09 -5.97
CA TYR A 55 4.90 -14.89 -6.57
C TYR A 55 4.98 -14.99 -8.10
N GLY A 56 6.02 -14.44 -8.74
CA GLY A 56 6.14 -14.43 -10.20
C GLY A 56 5.06 -13.60 -10.91
N LEU A 57 4.49 -12.60 -10.22
CA LEU A 57 3.43 -11.74 -10.75
C LEU A 57 4.01 -10.43 -11.29
N ALA A 58 3.39 -9.92 -12.35
CA ALA A 58 3.68 -8.59 -12.88
C ALA A 58 2.66 -7.59 -12.32
N LEU A 59 3.15 -6.53 -11.64
CA LEU A 59 2.35 -5.42 -11.16
C LEU A 59 2.49 -4.23 -12.11
N SER A 60 1.38 -3.82 -12.71
CA SER A 60 1.32 -2.57 -13.48
C SER A 60 1.21 -1.35 -12.56
N THR A 61 1.71 -0.20 -13.01
CA THR A 61 1.57 1.08 -12.29
C THR A 61 0.11 1.41 -11.99
N ALA A 62 -0.81 1.07 -12.90
CA ALA A 62 -2.25 1.26 -12.71
C ALA A 62 -2.83 0.42 -11.56
N GLN A 63 -2.34 -0.81 -11.35
CA GLN A 63 -2.74 -1.63 -10.20
C GLN A 63 -2.22 -1.03 -8.90
N ILE A 64 -0.98 -0.54 -8.88
CA ILE A 64 -0.42 0.08 -7.67
C ILE A 64 -1.16 1.40 -7.37
N ALA A 65 -1.56 2.17 -8.39
CA ALA A 65 -2.44 3.35 -8.27
C ALA A 65 -3.81 3.06 -7.63
N ARG A 66 -4.29 1.81 -7.66
CA ARG A 66 -5.54 1.42 -6.98
C ARG A 66 -5.40 1.33 -5.46
N CYS A 67 -4.18 1.31 -4.91
CA CYS A 67 -3.96 1.46 -3.48
C CYS A 67 -4.24 2.92 -3.08
N LEU A 68 -5.47 3.16 -2.66
CA LEU A 68 -5.96 4.48 -2.29
C LEU A 68 -5.66 4.71 -0.81
N LEU A 69 -4.99 5.81 -0.50
CA LEU A 69 -4.65 6.32 0.83
C LEU A 69 -3.39 5.73 1.45
N THR A 70 -2.44 6.63 1.70
CA THR A 70 -1.34 6.47 2.64
C THR A 70 -1.48 7.56 3.71
N VAL A 71 -1.64 7.16 4.96
CA VAL A 71 -1.76 8.07 6.10
C VAL A 71 -0.49 8.00 6.93
N SER A 72 0.23 9.12 6.98
CA SER A 72 1.38 9.33 7.87
C SER A 72 0.85 9.44 9.30
N LEU A 73 1.27 8.53 10.18
CA LEU A 73 1.29 8.80 11.61
C LEU A 73 2.68 9.34 11.90
N ASP A 74 2.83 10.66 11.83
CA ASP A 74 3.95 11.35 12.46
C ASP A 74 3.65 11.43 13.95
N ASP A 75 4.63 11.11 14.80
CA ASP A 75 4.50 11.06 16.27
C ASP A 75 4.29 12.44 16.93
N ASP A 76 3.92 13.51 16.20
CA ASP A 76 3.55 14.77 16.86
C ASP A 76 2.37 15.56 16.26
N HIS A 77 2.20 15.79 14.96
CA HIS A 77 1.10 16.68 14.50
C HIS A 77 0.48 16.28 13.15
N GLY A 78 -0.63 15.53 13.19
CA GLY A 78 -1.65 15.53 12.12
C GLY A 78 -1.71 14.31 11.19
N VAL A 79 -2.92 13.82 10.96
CA VAL A 79 -3.26 12.73 10.02
C VAL A 79 -3.35 13.30 8.60
N GLY A 80 -2.35 13.05 7.76
CA GLY A 80 -2.32 13.50 6.36
C GLY A 80 -2.78 12.40 5.40
N VAL A 81 -3.91 12.62 4.71
CA VAL A 81 -4.41 11.74 3.65
C VAL A 81 -3.87 12.20 2.29
N ARG A 82 -3.24 11.29 1.52
CA ARG A 82 -2.86 11.55 0.12
C ARG A 82 -3.40 10.48 -0.82
N HIS A 83 -3.92 10.92 -1.96
CA HIS A 83 -4.30 10.07 -3.08
C HIS A 83 -3.13 9.95 -4.06
N TRP A 84 -2.88 8.74 -4.56
CA TRP A 84 -2.04 8.55 -5.74
C TRP A 84 -2.84 8.94 -6.98
N GLY A 85 -2.29 9.87 -7.76
CA GLY A 85 -2.82 10.36 -9.03
C GLY A 85 -1.92 9.92 -10.17
#